data_AF-A0A3C1HSZ2-F1
#
_entry.id   AF-A0A3C1HSZ2-F1
#
_cell.length_a   1.000
_cell.length_b   1.000
_cell.length_c   1.000
_cell.angle_alpha   90.00
_cell.angle_beta   90.00
_cell.angle_gamma   90.00
#
_symmetry.space_group_name_H-M   'P 1'
#
loop_
_entity.id
_entity.type
_entity.pdbx_description
1 polymer ?
#
loop_
_entity_poly.entity_id
_entity_poly.type
_entity_poly.pdbx_seq_one_letter_code
_entity_poly.pdbx_strand_id
1 'polypeptide(L)'
;MQLAQNASDAGNTKLAKWYYVQLLNRYGDDPAIYIEGNFEIAHLDIKKKNYEEAVPRLNEIIRIYDNVAPGMLPGQYRKLAQKDLEKIPEEKLVKINADLKAREKAAKEAAEKVDLEESAEDDFDSASETDSDSDSDIASDTDYDIDSGFDESEE
;
A
#
# COMPACT_ATOMS: atom_id res chain seq x y z
N MET A 1 -7.61 -14.98 1.95
CA MET A 1 -7.26 -15.79 3.14
C MET A 1 -7.25 -17.29 2.85
N GLN A 2 -8.41 -17.95 2.69
CA GLN A 2 -8.48 -19.42 2.54
C GLN A 2 -7.59 -20.00 1.42
N LEU A 3 -7.53 -19.35 0.24
CA LEU A 3 -6.68 -19.82 -0.87
C LEU A 3 -5.19 -19.83 -0.52
N ALA A 4 -4.72 -18.83 0.25
CA ALA A 4 -3.33 -18.74 0.67
C ALA A 4 -2.99 -19.85 1.68
N GLN A 5 -3.88 -20.09 2.66
CA GLN A 5 -3.73 -21.16 3.64
C GLN A 5 -3.75 -22.54 2.97
N ASN A 6 -4.71 -22.80 2.07
CA ASN A 6 -4.75 -24.06 1.31
C ASN A 6 -3.46 -24.31 0.51
N ALA A 7 -2.91 -23.28 -0.12
CA ALA A 7 -1.65 -23.39 -0.86
C ALA A 7 -0.45 -23.63 0.08
N SER A 8 -0.44 -23.01 1.25
CA SER A 8 0.56 -23.23 2.30
C SER A 8 0.50 -24.66 2.82
N ASP A 9 -0.69 -25.16 3.13
CA ASP A 9 -0.92 -26.52 3.62
C ASP A 9 -0.54 -27.58 2.58
N ALA A 10 -0.73 -27.29 1.30
CA ALA A 10 -0.24 -28.10 0.18
C ALA A 10 1.28 -27.98 -0.05
N GLY A 11 2.01 -27.23 0.78
CA GLY A 11 3.46 -27.00 0.68
C GLY A 11 3.88 -26.04 -0.43
N ASN A 12 2.92 -25.43 -1.16
CA ASN A 12 3.18 -24.50 -2.24
C ASN A 12 3.38 -23.07 -1.71
N THR A 13 4.54 -22.85 -1.09
CA THR A 13 4.90 -21.57 -0.48
C THR A 13 4.86 -20.39 -1.46
N LYS A 14 5.26 -20.61 -2.73
CA LYS A 14 5.27 -19.54 -3.74
C LYS A 14 3.86 -19.06 -4.05
N LEU A 15 2.93 -20.00 -4.25
CA LEU A 15 1.54 -19.69 -4.53
C LEU A 15 0.84 -19.07 -3.30
N ALA A 16 1.12 -19.59 -2.10
CA ALA A 16 0.59 -19.02 -0.85
C ALA A 16 0.97 -17.54 -0.71
N LYS A 17 2.25 -17.21 -0.89
CA LYS A 17 2.70 -15.81 -0.88
C LYS A 17 2.05 -14.96 -1.94
N TRP A 18 1.91 -15.48 -3.17
CA TRP A 18 1.24 -14.75 -4.23
C TRP A 18 -0.19 -14.38 -3.82
N TYR A 19 -0.95 -15.32 -3.24
CA TYR A 19 -2.29 -15.04 -2.73
C TYR A 19 -2.31 -14.00 -1.60
N TYR A 20 -1.34 -14.03 -0.68
CA TYR A 20 -1.23 -13.01 0.36
C TYR A 20 -0.90 -11.63 -0.21
N VAL A 21 -0.01 -11.54 -1.21
CA VAL A 21 0.27 -10.28 -1.90
C VAL A 21 -1.00 -9.76 -2.60
N GLN A 22 -1.77 -10.61 -3.26
CA GLN A 22 -3.05 -10.19 -3.86
C GLN A 22 -4.06 -9.72 -2.80
N LEU A 23 -4.08 -10.35 -1.62
CA LEU A 23 -4.91 -9.91 -0.49
C LEU A 23 -4.52 -8.50 -0.04
N LEU A 24 -3.22 -8.25 0.15
CA LEU A 24 -2.69 -6.95 0.57
C LEU A 24 -2.93 -5.87 -0.50
N ASN A 25 -2.80 -6.19 -1.79
CA ASN A 25 -3.07 -5.23 -2.85
C ASN A 25 -4.55 -4.80 -2.90
N ARG A 26 -5.47 -5.67 -2.46
CA ARG A 26 -6.91 -5.39 -2.51
C ARG A 26 -7.46 -4.79 -1.23
N TYR A 27 -6.91 -5.18 -0.09
CA TYR A 27 -7.46 -4.86 1.23
C TYR A 27 -6.39 -4.41 2.22
N GLY A 28 -5.22 -3.99 1.74
CA GLY A 28 -4.08 -3.56 2.57
C GLY A 28 -4.33 -2.26 3.34
N ASP A 29 -5.37 -1.52 2.99
CA ASP A 29 -5.79 -0.33 3.73
C ASP A 29 -6.48 -0.68 5.06
N ASP A 30 -6.99 -1.91 5.21
CA ASP A 30 -7.44 -2.43 6.50
C ASP A 30 -6.23 -2.83 7.35
N PRO A 31 -5.96 -2.17 8.49
CA PRO A 31 -4.78 -2.45 9.31
C PRO A 31 -4.71 -3.89 9.84
N ALA A 32 -5.86 -4.53 10.11
CA ALA A 32 -5.89 -5.90 10.59
C ALA A 32 -5.47 -6.87 9.46
N ILE A 33 -6.00 -6.68 8.25
CA ILE A 33 -5.63 -7.47 7.07
C ILE A 33 -4.17 -7.22 6.70
N TYR A 34 -3.72 -5.98 6.77
CA TYR A 34 -2.33 -5.62 6.51
C TYR A 34 -1.37 -6.38 7.42
N ILE A 35 -1.63 -6.38 8.72
CA ILE A 35 -0.78 -7.04 9.71
C ILE A 35 -0.80 -8.56 9.52
N GLU A 36 -1.99 -9.14 9.37
CA GLU A 36 -2.13 -10.59 9.17
C GLU A 36 -1.43 -11.05 7.88
N GLY A 37 -1.70 -10.38 6.75
CA GLY A 37 -1.12 -10.75 5.46
C GLY A 37 0.41 -10.61 5.45
N ASN A 38 0.96 -9.53 6.02
CA ASN A 38 2.41 -9.37 6.13
C ASN A 38 3.04 -10.40 7.07
N PHE A 39 2.38 -10.72 8.18
CA PHE A 39 2.87 -11.74 9.10
C PHE A 39 2.94 -13.10 8.41
N GLU A 40 1.89 -13.51 7.70
CA GLU A 40 1.83 -14.80 7.03
C GLU A 40 2.91 -14.93 5.93
N ILE A 41 3.15 -13.86 5.15
CA ILE A 41 4.25 -13.84 4.16
C ILE A 41 5.60 -14.03 4.87
N ALA A 42 5.85 -13.26 5.93
CA ALA A 42 7.09 -13.33 6.68
C ALA A 42 7.29 -14.72 7.30
N HIS A 43 6.24 -15.30 7.86
CA HIS A 43 6.26 -16.63 8.48
C HIS A 43 6.63 -17.72 7.46
N LEU A 44 6.10 -17.63 6.25
CA LEU A 44 6.49 -18.50 5.14
C LEU A 44 7.97 -18.33 4.75
N ASP A 45 8.50 -17.11 4.80
CA ASP A 45 9.92 -16.84 4.57
C ASP A 45 10.83 -17.39 5.66
N ILE A 46 10.43 -17.28 6.93
CA ILE A 46 11.15 -17.89 8.05
C ILE A 46 11.25 -19.40 7.87
N LYS A 47 10.15 -20.08 7.50
CA LYS A 47 10.14 -21.53 7.22
C LYS A 47 11.11 -21.92 6.10
N LYS A 48 11.35 -21.03 5.14
CA LYS A 48 12.29 -21.23 4.02
C LYS A 48 13.69 -20.66 4.30
N LYS A 49 13.93 -20.06 5.47
CA LYS A 49 15.17 -19.38 5.86
C LYS A 49 15.53 -18.17 4.98
N ASN A 50 14.53 -17.58 4.33
CA ASN A 50 14.68 -16.37 3.53
C ASN A 50 14.63 -15.13 4.44
N TYR A 51 15.62 -14.99 5.31
CA TYR A 51 15.58 -13.98 6.37
C TYR A 51 15.61 -12.54 5.85
N GLU A 52 16.25 -12.30 4.71
CA GLU A 52 16.34 -10.98 4.08
C GLU A 52 14.95 -10.43 3.70
N GLU A 53 14.01 -11.31 3.33
CA GLU A 53 12.62 -10.95 3.01
C GLU A 53 11.71 -10.93 4.24
N ALA A 54 11.97 -11.81 5.22
CA ALA A 54 11.16 -11.90 6.43
C ALA A 54 11.37 -10.71 7.38
N VAL A 55 12.64 -10.37 7.68
CA VAL A 55 12.99 -9.40 8.72
C VAL A 55 12.35 -8.02 8.50
N PRO A 56 12.36 -7.43 7.30
CA PRO A 56 11.71 -6.13 7.07
C PRO A 56 10.23 -6.14 7.46
N ARG A 57 9.47 -7.17 7.08
CA ARG A 57 8.04 -7.30 7.38
C ARG A 57 7.79 -7.52 8.88
N LEU A 58 8.60 -8.34 9.53
CA LEU A 58 8.48 -8.60 10.97
C LEU A 58 8.77 -7.34 11.78
N ASN A 59 9.81 -6.59 11.42
CA ASN A 59 10.15 -5.31 12.05
C ASN A 59 9.04 -4.27 11.82
N GLU A 60 8.46 -4.22 10.62
CA GLU A 60 7.34 -3.34 10.30
C GLU A 60 6.11 -3.63 11.17
N ILE A 61 5.74 -4.90 11.31
CA ILE A 61 4.64 -5.31 12.20
C ILE A 61 4.91 -4.82 13.63
N ILE A 62 6.10 -5.08 14.18
CA ILE A 62 6.46 -4.65 15.53
C ILE A 62 6.38 -3.12 15.65
N ARG A 63 6.94 -2.39 14.67
CA ARG A 63 6.89 -0.93 14.63
C ARG A 63 5.46 -0.42 14.63
N ILE A 64 4.55 -1.02 13.86
CA ILE A 64 3.14 -0.62 13.86
C ILE A 64 2.54 -0.81 15.27
N TYR A 65 2.78 -1.96 15.90
CA TYR A 65 2.30 -2.23 17.26
C TYR A 65 2.87 -1.26 18.31
N ASP A 66 4.10 -0.78 18.14
CA ASP A 66 4.71 0.18 19.05
C ASP A 66 4.12 1.60 18.91
N ASN A 67 3.40 1.88 17.82
CA ASN A 67 2.82 3.20 17.51
C ASN A 67 1.29 3.26 17.58
N VAL A 68 0.61 2.15 17.87
CA VAL A 68 -0.86 2.12 18.04
C VAL A 68 -1.25 1.87 19.50
N ALA A 69 -2.43 2.37 19.88
CA ALA A 69 -2.98 2.08 21.19
C ALA A 69 -3.29 0.57 21.37
N PRO A 70 -3.08 -0.01 22.56
CA PRO A 70 -3.44 -1.40 22.82
C PRO A 70 -4.91 -1.70 22.51
N GLY A 71 -5.18 -2.84 21.89
CA GLY A 71 -6.54 -3.27 21.52
C GLY A 71 -7.02 -2.82 20.14
N MET A 72 -6.29 -1.92 19.46
CA MET A 72 -6.63 -1.45 18.11
C MET A 72 -6.37 -2.49 17.02
N LEU A 73 -5.44 -3.42 17.25
CA LEU A 73 -5.04 -4.45 16.30
C LEU A 73 -5.07 -5.84 16.95
N PRO A 74 -5.19 -6.93 16.16
CA PRO A 74 -5.20 -8.28 16.70
C PRO A 74 -3.87 -8.65 17.40
N GLY A 75 -3.84 -8.55 18.73
CA GLY A 75 -2.60 -8.56 19.52
C GLY A 75 -1.73 -9.83 19.42
N GLN A 76 -2.20 -10.91 18.81
CA GLN A 76 -1.40 -12.12 18.58
C GLN A 76 -0.20 -11.88 17.68
N TYR A 77 -0.32 -11.02 16.66
CA TYR A 77 0.70 -10.93 15.61
C TYR A 77 1.99 -10.26 16.10
N ARG A 78 1.93 -9.36 17.09
CA ARG A 78 3.13 -8.80 17.72
C ARG A 78 4.00 -9.90 18.32
N LYS A 79 3.39 -10.79 19.11
CA LYS A 79 4.09 -11.89 19.80
C LYS A 79 4.59 -12.92 18.80
N LEU A 80 3.81 -13.21 17.76
CA LEU A 80 4.23 -14.15 16.72
C LEU A 80 5.41 -13.59 15.91
N ALA A 81 5.39 -12.30 15.57
CA ALA A 81 6.49 -11.66 14.86
C ALA A 81 7.80 -11.68 15.67
N GLN A 82 7.72 -11.40 16.97
CA GLN A 82 8.87 -11.50 17.88
C GLN A 82 9.44 -12.93 17.92
N LYS A 83 8.58 -13.94 18.07
CA LYS A 83 8.98 -15.36 18.06
C LYS A 83 9.61 -15.79 16.74
N ASP A 84 9.18 -15.21 15.62
CA ASP A 84 9.75 -15.52 14.31
C ASP A 84 11.13 -14.86 14.12
N LEU A 85 11.35 -13.65 14.66
CA LEU A 85 12.67 -13.03 14.72
C LEU A 85 13.65 -13.83 15.59
N GLU A 86 13.20 -14.37 16.72
CA GLU A 86 14.01 -15.21 17.62
C GLU A 86 14.55 -16.50 16.95
N LYS A 87 13.91 -16.95 15.86
CA LYS A 87 14.37 -18.13 15.10
C LYS A 87 15.55 -17.82 14.17
N ILE A 88 15.84 -16.55 13.93
CA ILE A 88 16.89 -16.12 12.99
C ILE A 88 18.23 -16.15 13.72
N PRO A 89 19.30 -16.72 13.15
CA PRO A 89 20.63 -16.63 13.73
C PRO A 89 21.04 -15.17 13.97
N GLU A 90 21.50 -14.86 15.18
CA GLU A 90 21.77 -13.49 15.63
C GLU A 90 22.70 -12.74 14.68
N GLU A 91 23.78 -13.36 14.21
CA GLU A 91 24.73 -12.77 13.25
C GLU A 91 24.04 -12.31 11.96
N LYS A 92 23.09 -13.11 11.45
CA LYS A 92 22.32 -12.76 10.25
C LYS A 92 21.35 -11.64 10.54
N LEU A 93 20.66 -11.69 11.68
CA LEU A 93 19.70 -10.66 12.08
C LEU A 93 20.37 -9.29 12.24
N VAL A 94 21.53 -9.25 12.91
CA VAL A 94 22.33 -8.03 13.08
C VAL A 94 22.74 -7.47 11.74
N LYS A 95 23.25 -8.31 10.84
CA LYS A 95 23.66 -7.88 9.49
C LYS A 95 22.48 -7.30 8.70
N ILE A 96 21.37 -8.03 8.62
CA ILE A 96 20.18 -7.58 7.88
C ILE A 96 19.66 -6.25 8.45
N ASN A 97 19.58 -6.11 9.76
CA ASN A 97 19.13 -4.86 10.39
C ASN A 97 20.10 -3.70 10.16
N ALA A 98 21.41 -3.95 10.12
CA ALA A 98 22.40 -2.92 9.77
C ALA A 98 22.22 -2.46 8.32
N ASP A 99 22.04 -3.41 7.39
CA ASP A 99 21.81 -3.12 5.98
C ASP A 99 20.51 -2.33 5.76
N LEU A 100 19.43 -2.69 6.46
CA LEU A 100 18.16 -1.96 6.41
C LEU A 100 18.30 -0.53 6.93
N LYS A 101 18.99 -0.32 8.05
CA LYS A 101 19.26 1.03 8.59
C LYS A 101 20.07 1.88 7.64
N ALA A 102 21.09 1.29 7.00
CA ALA A 102 21.91 1.99 6.01
C ALA A 102 21.08 2.41 4.78
N ARG A 103 20.21 1.51 4.28
CA ARG A 103 19.31 1.80 3.17
C ARG A 103 18.29 2.88 3.51
N GLU A 104 17.69 2.84 4.70
CA GLU A 104 16.73 3.86 5.14
C GLU A 104 17.39 5.23 5.26
N LYS A 105 18.62 5.29 5.81
CA LYS A 105 19.39 6.53 5.88
C LYS A 105 19.70 7.08 4.49
N ALA A 106 20.20 6.24 3.58
CA ALA A 106 20.50 6.65 2.22
C ALA A 106 19.25 7.11 1.45
N ALA A 107 18.10 6.47 1.66
CA ALA A 107 16.83 6.87 1.06
C ALA A 107 16.34 8.23 1.57
N LYS A 108 16.47 8.49 2.88
CA LYS A 108 16.14 9.80 3.47
C LYS A 108 17.03 10.92 2.94
N GLU A 109 18.34 10.69 2.88
CA GLU A 109 19.30 11.67 2.33
C GLU A 109 19.10 11.90 0.83
N ALA A 110 18.61 10.90 0.08
CA ALA A 110 18.25 11.06 -1.32
C ALA A 110 16.94 11.87 -1.49
N ALA A 111 15.90 11.58 -0.71
CA ALA A 111 14.63 12.31 -0.76
C ALA A 111 14.81 13.79 -0.41
N GLU A 112 15.61 14.11 0.61
CA GLU A 112 15.90 15.49 1.03
C GLU A 112 16.64 16.31 -0.06
N LYS A 113 17.41 15.64 -0.92
CA LYS A 113 18.08 16.32 -2.06
C LYS A 113 17.13 16.60 -3.22
N VAL A 114 16.10 15.76 -3.41
CA VAL A 114 15.10 15.94 -4.47
C VAL A 114 14.17 17.11 -4.13
N ASP A 115 13.75 17.25 -2.87
CA ASP A 115 12.92 18.38 -2.40
C ASP A 115 13.62 19.75 -2.53
N LEU A 116 14.96 19.79 -2.56
CA LEU A 116 15.74 21.03 -2.74
C LEU A 116 15.87 21.46 -4.22
N GLU A 117 15.84 20.53 -5.18
CA GLU A 117 15.96 20.81 -6.61
C GLU A 117 14.62 21.21 -7.27
N GLU A 118 13.47 20.78 -6.71
CA GLU A 118 12.14 21.18 -7.21
C GLU A 118 11.77 22.64 -6.86
N SER A 119 12.47 23.27 -5.91
CA SER A 119 12.22 24.67 -5.50
C SER A 119 12.92 25.74 -6.37
N ALA A 120 13.67 25.35 -7.41
CA ALA A 120 14.52 26.25 -8.19
C ALA A 120 13.99 26.58 -9.61
N GLU A 121 12.81 26.10 -10.00
CA GLU A 121 12.23 26.35 -11.34
C GLU A 121 10.85 27.02 -11.28
N ASP A 122 10.74 28.14 -10.55
CA ASP A 122 9.59 29.07 -10.65
C ASP A 122 10.10 30.52 -10.79
N ASP A 123 10.79 30.79 -11.90
CA ASP A 123 11.11 32.16 -12.34
C ASP A 123 11.16 32.18 -13.88
N PHE A 124 9.99 32.14 -14.54
CA PHE A 124 9.85 32.79 -15.85
C PHE A 124 8.55 33.57 -15.93
N ASP A 125 8.78 34.87 -16.04
CA ASP A 125 7.89 35.99 -15.82
C ASP A 125 6.79 36.13 -16.90
N SER A 126 5.69 36.65 -16.39
CA SER A 126 4.52 37.24 -17.04
C SER A 126 4.84 38.18 -18.22
N ALA A 127 4.01 38.17 -19.28
CA ALA A 127 3.47 39.40 -19.88
C ALA A 127 2.34 39.14 -20.90
N SER A 128 1.17 39.73 -20.61
CA SER A 128 0.13 40.38 -21.46
C SER A 128 0.17 40.19 -22.99
N GLU A 129 -0.96 40.10 -23.71
CA GLU A 129 -1.90 41.21 -23.92
C GLU A 129 -3.31 40.73 -24.36
N THR A 130 -4.25 41.64 -24.10
CA THR A 130 -5.70 41.59 -24.27
C THR A 130 -6.16 42.00 -25.68
N ASP A 131 -7.45 41.71 -25.91
CA ASP A 131 -8.40 42.36 -26.83
C ASP A 131 -8.31 42.09 -28.35
N SER A 132 -9.38 41.51 -28.90
CA SER A 132 -10.26 42.23 -29.84
C SER A 132 -11.47 41.38 -30.25
N ASP A 133 -12.65 42.02 -30.13
CA ASP A 133 -14.00 41.57 -30.48
C ASP A 133 -14.19 41.10 -31.93
N SER A 134 -15.22 40.28 -32.17
CA SER A 134 -16.30 40.58 -33.15
C SER A 134 -17.44 39.55 -33.12
N ASP A 135 -18.66 40.11 -33.01
CA ASP A 135 -19.99 39.50 -33.08
C ASP A 135 -20.27 38.58 -34.29
N SER A 136 -21.19 37.63 -34.11
CA SER A 136 -22.37 37.47 -34.99
C SER A 136 -23.37 36.42 -34.48
N ASP A 137 -24.52 36.93 -34.04
CA ASP A 137 -25.87 36.55 -34.50
C ASP A 137 -26.40 35.10 -34.41
N ILE A 138 -27.35 34.96 -33.49
CA ILE A 138 -28.77 34.60 -33.72
C ILE A 138 -29.19 33.12 -33.78
N ALA A 139 -30.42 32.93 -33.30
CA ALA A 139 -31.04 31.72 -32.80
C ALA A 139 -31.42 30.66 -33.84
N SER A 140 -31.55 29.42 -33.37
CA SER A 140 -32.66 28.55 -33.79
C SER A 140 -32.93 27.47 -32.75
N ASP A 141 -34.20 27.44 -32.33
CA ASP A 141 -34.87 26.53 -31.42
C ASP A 141 -34.62 25.04 -31.71
N THR A 142 -34.54 24.25 -30.64
CA THR A 142 -35.00 22.86 -30.67
C THR A 142 -35.71 22.54 -29.36
N ASP A 143 -37.05 22.60 -29.42
CA ASP A 143 -37.96 22.03 -28.44
C ASP A 143 -37.76 20.51 -28.40
N TYR A 144 -37.48 19.98 -27.20
CA TYR A 144 -37.48 18.54 -26.94
C TYR A 144 -38.78 18.18 -26.21
N ASP A 145 -39.75 17.71 -26.98
CA ASP A 145 -41.00 17.12 -26.50
C ASP A 145 -40.73 15.86 -25.66
N ILE A 146 -41.18 15.86 -24.41
CA ILE A 146 -41.28 14.68 -23.54
C ILE A 146 -42.76 14.44 -23.24
N ASP A 147 -43.35 13.45 -23.93
CA ASP A 147 -44.56 12.73 -23.51
C ASP A 147 -44.60 11.45 -24.39
N SER A 148 -44.82 10.22 -23.96
CA SER A 148 -45.72 9.65 -22.97
C SER A 148 -45.30 8.17 -22.82
N GLY A 149 -45.34 7.59 -21.63
CA GLY A 149 -46.46 6.72 -21.27
C GLY A 149 -46.02 5.26 -21.12
N PHE A 150 -45.80 4.80 -19.89
CA PHE A 150 -45.92 3.39 -19.57
C PHE A 150 -46.79 3.26 -18.32
N ASP A 151 -47.93 2.63 -18.58
CA ASP A 151 -49.15 2.50 -17.79
C ASP A 151 -48.97 1.50 -16.65
N GLU A 152 -49.44 1.88 -15.46
CA GLU A 152 -49.68 0.99 -14.32
C GLU A 152 -51.06 0.36 -14.48
N SER A 153 -51.17 -0.97 -14.38
CA SER A 153 -52.35 -1.56 -13.76
C SER A 153 -52.10 -2.98 -13.27
N GLU A 154 -52.56 -3.19 -12.05
CA GLU A 154 -52.53 -4.34 -11.15
C GLU A 154 -53.29 -5.58 -11.67
N GLU A 155 -52.89 -6.77 -11.22
CA GLU A 155 -53.67 -7.71 -10.36
C GLU A 155 -52.91 -9.01 -10.10
#